data_AF-A0A845A467-F1
#
_entry.id   AF-A0A845A467-F1
#
_cell.length_a   1.000
_cell.length_b   1.000
_cell.length_c   1.000
_cell.angle_alpha   90.00
_cell.angle_beta   90.00
_cell.angle_gamma   90.00
#
_symmetry.space_group_name_H-M   'P 1'
#
loop_
_entity.id
_entity.type
_entity.pdbx_description
1 polymer ?
#
loop_
_entity_poly.entity_id
_entity_poly.type
_entity_poly.pdbx_seq_one_letter_code
_entity_poly.pdbx_strand_id
1 'polypeptide(L)'
;MAQNDPPSDDAEKNTKWAENRTDWAEDRTIMALERTFAGWMRTAFAAIAIAIGFRALFGEFDPPWIAKAIASMFLLLAVVFALGAERRACKAFSRLSSHAVDSPKMPNIKLISYSVAAGSLALLVAFWVLSDGQAGGV
;
A
#
# COMPACT_ATOMS: atom_id res chain seq x y z
N MET A 1 43.56 -32.43 -21.17
CA MET A 1 43.12 -31.90 -19.86
C MET A 1 43.00 -30.41 -20.03
N ALA A 2 41.80 -29.82 -19.85
CA ALA A 2 41.65 -28.37 -19.92
C ALA A 2 42.36 -27.75 -18.71
N GLN A 3 43.34 -26.90 -18.98
CA GLN A 3 44.12 -26.19 -17.96
C GLN A 3 43.19 -25.10 -17.40
N ASN A 4 42.76 -25.24 -16.15
CA ASN A 4 42.01 -24.20 -15.43
C ASN A 4 43.02 -23.16 -14.95
N ASP A 5 43.29 -22.17 -15.79
CA ASP A 5 44.06 -20.99 -15.40
C ASP A 5 43.25 -20.20 -14.34
N PRO A 6 43.89 -19.67 -13.28
CA PRO A 6 43.21 -18.85 -12.30
C PRO A 6 42.64 -17.59 -12.99
N PRO A 7 41.45 -17.11 -12.58
CA PRO A 7 40.84 -15.94 -13.20
C PRO A 7 41.79 -14.74 -13.10
N SER A 8 42.00 -14.04 -14.21
CA SER A 8 42.79 -12.80 -14.22
C SER A 8 42.07 -11.72 -13.39
N ASP A 9 42.83 -10.81 -12.76
CA ASP A 9 42.29 -9.70 -11.97
C ASP A 9 41.21 -8.88 -12.73
N ASP A 10 41.36 -8.78 -14.05
CA ASP A 10 40.38 -8.13 -14.94
C ASP A 10 39.05 -8.90 -15.03
N ALA A 11 39.08 -10.24 -15.03
CA ALA A 11 37.88 -11.08 -15.07
C ALA A 11 37.08 -10.95 -13.77
N GLU A 12 37.74 -10.96 -12.61
CA GLU A 12 37.07 -10.76 -11.32
C GLU A 12 36.48 -9.35 -11.21
N LYS A 13 37.23 -8.33 -11.64
CA LYS A 13 36.75 -6.94 -11.70
C LYS A 13 35.52 -6.81 -12.58
N ASN A 14 35.52 -7.39 -13.78
CA ASN A 14 34.39 -7.35 -14.71
C ASN A 14 33.12 -7.99 -14.13
N THR A 15 33.27 -9.11 -13.42
CA THR A 15 32.16 -9.77 -12.71
C THR A 15 31.56 -8.87 -11.63
N LYS A 16 32.40 -8.24 -10.78
CA LYS A 16 31.93 -7.27 -9.77
C LYS A 16 31.20 -6.07 -10.37
N TRP A 17 31.68 -5.55 -11.52
CA TRP A 17 30.97 -4.47 -12.22
C TRP A 17 29.64 -4.93 -12.85
N ALA A 18 29.52 -6.19 -13.23
CA ALA A 18 28.25 -6.75 -13.69
C ALA A 18 27.24 -6.89 -12.53
N GLU A 19 27.71 -7.35 -11.36
CA GLU A 19 26.90 -7.45 -10.13
C GLU A 19 26.41 -6.07 -9.69
N ASN A 20 27.29 -5.08 -9.52
CA ASN A 20 26.91 -3.72 -9.11
C ASN A 20 25.87 -3.07 -10.03
N ARG A 21 25.93 -3.34 -11.34
CA ARG A 21 24.94 -2.83 -12.30
C ARG A 21 23.57 -3.47 -12.10
N THR A 22 23.54 -4.75 -11.73
CA THR A 22 22.31 -5.47 -11.39
C THR A 22 21.72 -4.89 -10.11
N ASP A 23 22.52 -4.71 -9.06
CA ASP A 23 22.07 -4.16 -7.78
C ASP A 23 21.46 -2.76 -7.93
N TRP A 24 22.14 -1.87 -8.66
CA TRP A 24 21.61 -0.53 -8.94
C TRP A 24 20.34 -0.54 -9.80
N ALA A 25 20.14 -1.57 -10.63
CA ALA A 25 18.90 -1.71 -11.40
C ALA A 25 17.74 -2.16 -10.50
N GLU A 26 18.00 -3.05 -9.54
CA GLU A 26 17.04 -3.50 -8.54
C GLU A 26 16.62 -2.34 -7.60
N ASP A 27 17.57 -1.56 -7.08
CA ASP A 27 17.29 -0.38 -6.22
C ASP A 27 16.33 0.61 -6.89
N ARG A 28 16.55 0.90 -8.18
CA ARG A 28 15.66 1.80 -8.95
C ARG A 28 14.26 1.23 -9.09
N THR A 29 14.15 -0.09 -9.25
CA THR A 29 12.87 -0.78 -9.35
C THR A 29 12.14 -0.72 -8.01
N ILE A 30 12.83 -0.92 -6.90
CA ILE A 30 12.29 -0.81 -5.54
C ILE A 30 11.78 0.60 -5.26
N MET A 31 12.59 1.64 -5.53
CA MET A 31 12.20 3.03 -5.33
C MET A 31 10.96 3.39 -6.19
N ALA A 32 10.86 2.85 -7.40
CA ALA A 32 9.66 3.00 -8.22
C ALA A 32 8.44 2.32 -7.60
N LEU A 33 8.58 1.11 -7.06
CA LEU A 33 7.52 0.39 -6.36
C LEU A 33 7.04 1.15 -5.12
N GLU A 34 7.94 1.65 -4.28
CA GLU A 34 7.59 2.47 -3.12
C GLU A 34 6.80 3.72 -3.50
N ARG A 35 7.20 4.40 -4.58
CA ARG A 35 6.46 5.55 -5.11
C ARG A 35 5.05 5.15 -5.54
N THR A 36 4.90 4.01 -6.22
CA THR A 36 3.57 3.53 -6.59
C THR A 36 2.75 3.19 -5.35
N PHE A 37 3.31 2.49 -4.36
CA PHE A 37 2.63 2.20 -3.09
C PHE A 37 2.16 3.48 -2.39
N ALA A 38 3.04 4.46 -2.21
CA ALA A 38 2.70 5.75 -1.62
C ALA A 38 1.61 6.49 -2.41
N GLY A 39 1.62 6.37 -3.75
CA GLY A 39 0.57 6.88 -4.62
C GLY A 39 -0.80 6.27 -4.33
N TRP A 40 -0.86 4.95 -4.16
CA TRP A 40 -2.10 4.25 -3.79
C TRP A 40 -2.56 4.58 -2.37
N MET A 41 -1.63 4.74 -1.43
CA MET A 41 -1.97 5.15 -0.07
C MET A 41 -2.57 6.56 -0.05
N ARG A 42 -2.05 7.48 -0.88
CA ARG A 42 -2.63 8.82 -1.04
C ARG A 42 -4.07 8.78 -1.51
N THR A 43 -4.40 7.92 -2.50
CA THR A 43 -5.78 7.79 -2.98
C THR A 43 -6.69 7.14 -1.93
N ALA A 44 -6.17 6.21 -1.13
CA ALA A 44 -6.91 5.64 0.00
C ALA A 44 -7.25 6.71 1.05
N PHE A 45 -6.27 7.52 1.48
CA PHE A 45 -6.50 8.60 2.44
C PHE A 45 -7.43 9.69 1.90
N ALA A 46 -7.33 10.02 0.60
CA ALA A 46 -8.26 10.95 -0.04
C ALA A 46 -9.71 10.42 0.01
N ALA A 47 -9.92 9.13 -0.27
CA ALA A 47 -11.24 8.51 -0.16
C ALA A 47 -11.77 8.56 1.29
N ILE A 48 -10.92 8.30 2.30
CA ILE A 48 -11.30 8.43 3.72
C ILE A 48 -11.67 9.88 4.05
N ALA A 49 -10.89 10.86 3.62
CA ALA A 49 -11.16 12.27 3.85
C ALA A 49 -12.48 12.71 3.23
N ILE A 50 -12.78 12.25 2.00
CA ILE A 50 -14.07 12.49 1.34
C ILE A 50 -15.21 11.84 2.14
N ALA A 51 -15.05 10.61 2.62
CA ALA A 51 -16.07 9.94 3.42
C ALA A 51 -16.42 10.71 4.71
N ILE A 52 -15.38 11.16 5.43
CA ILE A 52 -15.53 11.96 6.65
C ILE A 52 -16.16 13.32 6.32
N GLY A 53 -15.68 14.00 5.27
CA GLY A 53 -16.20 15.28 4.82
C GLY A 53 -17.67 15.19 4.40
N PHE A 54 -18.05 14.14 3.67
CA PHE A 54 -19.44 13.91 3.25
C PHE A 54 -20.36 13.74 4.46
N ARG A 55 -19.94 12.96 5.46
CA ARG A 55 -20.70 12.79 6.71
C ARG A 55 -20.83 14.10 7.48
N ALA A 56 -19.77 14.91 7.53
CA ALA A 56 -19.78 16.19 8.24
C ALA A 56 -20.65 17.25 7.54
N LEU A 57 -20.61 17.31 6.21
CA LEU A 57 -21.36 18.28 5.42
C LEU A 57 -22.84 17.93 5.29
N PHE A 58 -23.15 16.64 5.25
CA PHE A 58 -24.48 16.14 4.86
C PHE A 58 -25.13 15.26 5.94
N GLY A 59 -24.66 15.36 7.19
CA GLY A 59 -25.16 14.56 8.32
C GLY A 59 -26.64 14.77 8.65
N GLU A 60 -27.21 15.91 8.26
CA GLU A 60 -28.60 16.33 8.53
C GLU A 60 -29.52 16.16 7.30
N PHE A 61 -29.07 15.51 6.22
CA PHE A 61 -29.92 15.31 5.04
C PHE A 61 -31.11 14.43 5.38
N ASP A 62 -32.29 14.81 4.88
CA ASP A 62 -33.49 13.99 4.90
C ASP A 62 -33.66 13.33 3.51
N PRO A 63 -33.51 12.00 3.36
CA PRO A 63 -33.35 10.98 4.39
C PRO A 63 -31.88 10.68 4.80
N PRO A 64 -31.60 10.44 6.10
CA PRO A 64 -30.25 10.44 6.68
C PRO A 64 -29.37 9.25 6.29
N TRP A 65 -29.94 8.22 5.67
CA TRP A 65 -29.21 7.03 5.25
C TRP A 65 -28.36 7.28 3.99
N ILE A 66 -28.70 8.29 3.16
CA ILE A 66 -27.97 8.58 1.91
C ILE A 66 -26.54 9.02 2.22
N ALA A 67 -26.36 9.90 3.20
CA ALA A 67 -25.03 10.33 3.62
C ALA A 67 -24.19 9.17 4.19
N LYS A 68 -24.83 8.24 4.92
CA LYS A 68 -24.17 7.02 5.40
C LYS A 68 -23.75 6.10 4.25
N ALA A 69 -24.60 5.94 3.24
CA ALA A 69 -24.32 5.08 2.08
C ALA A 69 -23.16 5.59 1.23
N ILE A 70 -23.09 6.91 1.01
CA ILE A 70 -21.98 7.51 0.25
C ILE A 70 -20.68 7.43 1.05
N ALA A 71 -20.72 7.76 2.36
CA ALA A 71 -19.55 7.64 3.22
C ALA A 71 -19.03 6.19 3.29
N SER A 72 -19.92 5.20 3.43
CA SER A 72 -19.53 3.79 3.47
C SER A 72 -18.90 3.32 2.16
N MET A 73 -19.42 3.76 1.01
CA MET A 73 -18.82 3.49 -0.31
C MET A 73 -17.38 3.99 -0.39
N PHE A 74 -17.11 5.23 0.03
CA PHE A 74 -15.75 5.78 0.00
C PHE A 74 -14.80 5.10 1.00
N LEU A 75 -15.29 4.69 2.18
CA LEU A 75 -14.49 3.89 3.12
C LEU A 75 -14.14 2.51 2.55
N LEU A 76 -15.11 1.82 1.93
CA LEU A 76 -14.84 0.55 1.26
C LEU A 76 -13.83 0.71 0.13
N LEU A 77 -13.92 1.80 -0.64
CA LEU A 77 -12.95 2.10 -1.69
C LEU A 77 -11.54 2.32 -1.12
N ALA A 78 -11.42 3.00 0.03
CA ALA A 78 -10.15 3.16 0.72
C ALA A 78 -9.52 1.83 1.13
N VAL A 79 -10.33 0.89 1.65
CA VAL A 79 -9.89 -0.48 1.96
C VAL A 79 -9.38 -1.18 0.70
N VAL A 80 -10.13 -1.10 -0.40
CA VAL A 80 -9.72 -1.70 -1.69
C VAL A 80 -8.40 -1.11 -2.18
N PHE A 81 -8.21 0.21 -2.09
CA PHE A 81 -6.94 0.84 -2.47
C PHE A 81 -5.78 0.40 -1.58
N ALA A 82 -5.96 0.38 -0.25
CA ALA A 82 -4.91 -0.02 0.68
C ALA A 82 -4.47 -1.49 0.50
N LEU A 83 -5.43 -2.41 0.36
CA LEU A 83 -5.14 -3.84 0.13
C LEU A 83 -4.63 -4.09 -1.29
N GLY A 84 -5.16 -3.36 -2.28
CA GLY A 84 -4.69 -3.41 -3.66
C GLY A 84 -3.22 -2.98 -3.79
N ALA A 85 -2.81 -1.96 -3.06
CA ALA A 85 -1.43 -1.49 -2.99
C ALA A 85 -0.49 -2.57 -2.43
N GLU A 86 -0.86 -3.15 -1.29
CA GLU A 86 -0.10 -4.20 -0.61
C GLU A 86 0.09 -5.43 -1.49
N ARG A 87 -0.98 -5.94 -2.08
CA ARG A 87 -0.92 -7.13 -2.95
C ARG A 87 -0.03 -6.91 -4.17
N ARG A 88 -0.11 -5.72 -4.79
CA ARG A 88 0.74 -5.38 -5.94
C ARG A 88 2.21 -5.24 -5.54
N ALA A 89 2.48 -4.52 -4.45
CA ALA A 89 3.82 -4.37 -3.92
C ALA A 89 4.43 -5.74 -3.58
N CYS A 90 3.70 -6.58 -2.83
CA CYS A 90 4.19 -7.90 -2.45
C CYS A 90 4.46 -8.81 -3.66
N LYS A 91 3.56 -8.80 -4.66
CA LYS A 91 3.74 -9.57 -5.89
C LYS A 91 4.93 -9.07 -6.73
N ALA A 92 5.23 -7.78 -6.66
CA ALA A 92 6.40 -7.21 -7.32
C ALA A 92 7.69 -7.56 -6.58
N PHE A 93 7.72 -7.43 -5.25
CA PHE A 93 8.87 -7.82 -4.43
C PHE A 93 9.18 -9.32 -4.53
N SER A 94 8.18 -10.19 -4.59
CA SER A 94 8.40 -11.64 -4.77
C SER A 94 9.04 -12.02 -6.12
N ARG A 95 9.11 -11.08 -7.07
CA ARG A 95 9.74 -11.27 -8.39
C ARG A 95 11.16 -10.71 -8.45
N LEU A 96 11.55 -9.84 -7.52
CA LEU A 96 12.94 -9.39 -7.40
C LEU A 96 13.72 -10.46 -6.63
N SER A 97 14.88 -10.86 -7.14
CA SER A 97 15.67 -11.92 -6.54
C SER A 97 16.38 -11.41 -5.28
N SER A 98 16.54 -12.28 -4.29
CA SER A 98 17.05 -11.98 -2.93
C SER A 98 18.55 -11.60 -2.86
N HIS A 99 19.24 -11.32 -3.97
CA HIS A 99 20.70 -11.47 -4.00
C HIS A 99 21.52 -10.38 -3.30
N ALA A 100 21.06 -9.13 -3.19
CA ALA A 100 21.93 -8.10 -2.59
C ALA A 100 21.23 -6.89 -1.98
N VAL A 101 19.94 -6.67 -2.23
CA VAL A 101 19.31 -5.43 -1.80
C VAL A 101 18.68 -5.58 -0.42
N ASP A 102 18.97 -4.61 0.45
CA ASP A 102 18.22 -4.29 1.67
C ASP A 102 16.76 -3.98 1.27
N SER A 103 16.01 -5.04 0.97
CA SER A 103 14.64 -4.95 0.51
C SER A 103 13.85 -4.20 1.58
N PRO A 104 13.00 -3.22 1.22
CA PRO A 104 12.10 -2.58 2.17
C PRO A 104 11.43 -3.70 2.94
N LYS A 105 11.61 -3.71 4.26
CA LYS A 105 11.14 -4.80 5.10
C LYS A 105 9.66 -4.96 4.80
N MET A 106 9.31 -6.01 4.06
CA MET A 106 7.94 -6.39 3.69
C MET A 106 6.94 -6.28 4.87
N PRO A 107 7.33 -6.52 6.14
CA PRO A 107 6.51 -6.19 7.30
C PRO A 107 5.95 -4.75 7.31
N ASN A 108 6.73 -3.75 6.91
CA ASN A 108 6.36 -2.34 7.01
C ASN A 108 5.23 -1.97 6.04
N ILE A 109 5.31 -2.42 4.78
CA ILE A 109 4.28 -2.16 3.76
C ILE A 109 2.95 -2.81 4.14
N LYS A 110 3.01 -4.07 4.58
CA LYS A 110 1.81 -4.80 5.03
C LYS A 110 1.17 -4.15 6.24
N LEU A 111 1.99 -3.77 7.23
CA LEU A 111 1.51 -3.12 8.45
C LEU A 111 0.79 -1.80 8.14
N ILE A 112 1.35 -0.95 7.28
CA ILE A 112 0.74 0.32 6.87
C ILE A 112 -0.60 0.08 6.14
N SER A 113 -0.64 -0.85 5.18
CA SER A 113 -1.87 -1.15 4.45
C SER A 113 -2.97 -1.72 5.36
N TYR A 114 -2.61 -2.65 6.24
CA TYR A 114 -3.58 -3.23 7.19
C TYR A 114 -4.03 -2.23 8.24
N SER A 115 -3.15 -1.33 8.73
CA SER A 115 -3.58 -0.28 9.67
C SER A 115 -4.57 0.68 9.03
N VAL A 116 -4.37 1.06 7.76
CA VAL A 116 -5.31 1.94 7.04
C VAL A 116 -6.62 1.22 6.73
N ALA A 117 -6.57 -0.04 6.30
CA ALA A 117 -7.76 -0.84 6.08
C ALA A 117 -8.57 -1.04 7.37
N ALA A 118 -7.89 -1.40 8.47
CA ALA A 118 -8.52 -1.57 9.77
C ALA A 118 -9.13 -0.26 10.29
N GLY A 119 -8.41 0.86 10.18
CA GLY A 119 -8.93 2.18 10.54
C GLY A 119 -10.16 2.58 9.73
N SER A 120 -10.16 2.31 8.42
CA SER A 120 -11.30 2.60 7.55
C SER A 120 -12.53 1.73 7.88
N LEU A 121 -12.32 0.44 8.17
CA LEU A 121 -13.38 -0.47 8.65
C LEU A 121 -13.90 -0.05 10.03
N ALA A 122 -13.03 0.36 10.94
CA ALA A 122 -13.42 0.86 12.25
C ALA A 122 -14.28 2.13 12.14
N LEU A 123 -13.92 3.06 11.26
CA LEU A 123 -14.74 4.25 10.96
C LEU A 123 -16.10 3.86 10.38
N LEU A 124 -16.14 2.87 9.47
CA LEU A 124 -17.38 2.38 8.89
C LEU A 124 -18.29 1.80 9.96
N VAL A 125 -17.77 0.95 10.85
CA VAL A 125 -18.52 0.38 11.98
C VAL A 125 -18.99 1.49 12.92
N ALA A 126 -18.12 2.43 13.28
CA ALA A 126 -18.47 3.55 14.16
C ALA A 126 -19.61 4.38 13.58
N PHE A 127 -19.59 4.66 12.27
CA PHE A 127 -20.67 5.38 11.62
C PHE A 127 -22.00 4.64 11.71
N TRP A 128 -22.05 3.33 11.51
CA TRP A 128 -23.29 2.58 11.64
C TRP A 128 -23.74 2.47 13.10
N VAL A 129 -22.87 2.04 14.01
CA VAL A 129 -23.21 1.82 15.42
C VAL A 129 -23.62 3.10 16.16
N LEU A 130 -22.85 4.19 16.04
CA LEU A 130 -23.21 5.44 16.73
C LEU A 130 -24.44 6.10 16.12
N SER A 131 -24.66 5.93 14.82
CA SER A 131 -25.81 6.54 14.15
C SER A 131 -27.12 5.81 14.40
N ASP A 132 -27.08 4.50 14.62
CA ASP A 132 -28.27 3.73 15.03
C ASP A 132 -28.66 4.05 16.48
N GLY A 133 -27.68 4.40 17.33
CA GLY A 133 -27.93 4.96 18.68
C GLY A 133 -28.67 6.30 18.67
N GLN A 134 -28.55 7.09 17.60
CA GLN A 134 -29.26 8.37 17.45
C GLN A 134 -30.69 8.19 16.89
N ALA A 135 -30.97 7.07 16.23
CA ALA A 135 -32.30 6.75 15.70
C ALA A 135 -33.24 6.11 16.75
N GLY A 136 -32.71 5.71 17.92
CA GLY A 136 -33.49 5.13 19.03
C GLY A 136 -33.89 6.11 20.13
N GLY A 137 -33.51 7.40 20.02
CA GLY A 137 -33.90 8.46 20.93
C GLY A 137 -34.98 9.34 20.32
N VAL A 138 -36.21 8.86 20.31
CA VAL A 138 -37.43 9.67 20.12
C VAL A 138 -37.96 10.05 21.50
#